data_AF-A0A9D2D3D8-F1
#
_entry.id   AF-A0A9D2D3D8-F1
#
_cell.length_a   1.000
_cell.length_b   1.000
_cell.length_c   1.000
_cell.angle_alpha   90.00
_cell.angle_beta   90.00
_cell.angle_gamma   90.00
#
_symmetry.space_group_name_H-M   'P 1'
#
loop_
_entity.id
_entity.type
_entity.pdbx_description
1 polymer ?
#
loop_
_entity_poly.entity_id
_entity_poly.type
_entity_poly.pdbx_seq_one_letter_code
_entity_poly.pdbx_strand_id
1 'polypeptide(L)'
;MSPQDKLERVLKDIHVMFSKCETYDHQPDKVIIDRKKMLVLLDQLNRSVFDMMEAYEQTRDSRNRAELEFRQKGKEMMDDASQKADDIYAASVLYTADMLGKVQDLIDQANASMTDVFRGFKKELRDQKDLIKSHETELEGQLNDLADTRLYRNMLEDVRRRQRHRQREEKEEQERSAAAGAKESPKHIYTPAVSADIKINEEYFEKAGISPEDAKSGYVPPVEPLRAEKPEVKVNLNAEYFKRKAALEAEKKQSSDNDDDDSQQIRAEEGTMSEEQILQALEEDERQYEVPEEEKDTNQGPVPEWKKRLKVLMKELVPKDLE
;
A
#
# COMPACT_ATOMS: atom_id res chain seq x y z
N MET A 1 -61.91 20.47 -11.63
CA MET A 1 -61.72 20.77 -13.07
C MET A 1 -60.41 21.52 -13.19
N SER A 2 -59.51 21.06 -14.06
CA SER A 2 -58.22 21.72 -14.30
C SER A 2 -58.46 23.16 -14.80
N PRO A 3 -57.59 24.13 -14.45
CA PRO A 3 -57.59 25.46 -15.07
C PRO A 3 -57.62 25.40 -16.60
N GLN A 4 -56.95 24.39 -17.17
CA GLN A 4 -56.94 24.12 -18.61
C GLN A 4 -58.30 23.63 -19.14
N ASP A 5 -58.99 22.75 -18.41
CA ASP A 5 -60.34 22.30 -18.79
C ASP A 5 -61.33 23.48 -18.82
N LYS A 6 -61.18 24.44 -17.90
CA LYS A 6 -62.01 25.65 -17.86
C LYS A 6 -61.77 26.52 -19.09
N LEU A 7 -60.50 26.75 -19.46
CA LEU A 7 -60.14 27.50 -20.66
C LEU A 7 -60.70 26.84 -21.92
N GLU A 8 -60.51 25.51 -22.05
CA GLU A 8 -61.00 24.76 -23.20
C GLU A 8 -62.52 24.81 -23.33
N ARG A 9 -63.23 24.77 -22.20
CA ARG A 9 -64.69 24.86 -22.19
C ARG A 9 -65.18 26.22 -22.68
N VAL A 10 -64.57 27.31 -22.22
CA VAL A 10 -64.91 28.67 -22.67
C VAL A 10 -64.59 28.85 -24.15
N LEU A 11 -63.46 28.32 -24.63
CA LEU A 11 -63.12 28.33 -26.07
C LEU A 11 -64.13 27.53 -26.92
N LYS A 12 -64.55 26.35 -26.44
CA LYS A 12 -65.59 25.55 -27.10
C LYS A 12 -66.93 26.29 -27.13
N ASP A 13 -67.32 26.96 -26.04
CA ASP A 13 -68.56 27.73 -25.99
C ASP A 13 -68.54 28.95 -26.92
N ILE A 14 -67.40 29.64 -27.02
CA ILE A 14 -67.18 30.72 -28.00
C ILE A 14 -67.29 30.18 -29.43
N HIS A 15 -66.65 29.04 -29.72
CA HIS A 15 -66.71 28.42 -31.04
C HIS A 15 -68.13 27.99 -31.42
N VAL A 16 -68.85 27.36 -30.49
CA VAL A 16 -70.26 26.98 -30.68
C VAL A 16 -71.15 28.21 -30.88
N MET A 17 -70.86 29.32 -30.20
CA MET A 17 -71.59 30.56 -30.37
C MET A 17 -71.37 31.13 -31.78
N PHE A 18 -70.13 31.18 -32.29
CA PHE A 18 -69.86 31.61 -33.66
C PHE A 18 -70.54 30.73 -34.70
N SER A 19 -70.54 29.41 -34.52
CA SER A 19 -71.18 28.46 -35.46
C SER A 19 -72.70 28.56 -35.52
N LYS A 20 -73.35 29.10 -34.48
CA LYS A 20 -74.81 29.24 -34.39
C LYS A 20 -75.34 30.61 -34.81
N CYS A 21 -74.46 31.57 -35.05
CA CYS A 21 -74.86 32.93 -35.39
C CYS A 21 -75.14 33.08 -36.89
N GLU A 22 -76.09 33.95 -37.23
CA GLU A 22 -76.48 34.22 -38.62
C GLU A 22 -75.43 35.08 -39.33
N THR A 23 -75.24 34.81 -40.63
CA THR A 23 -74.34 35.61 -41.48
C THR A 23 -75.00 36.96 -41.78
N TYR A 24 -74.19 38.02 -41.72
CA TYR A 24 -74.66 39.38 -42.01
C TYR A 24 -74.77 39.58 -43.52
N ASP A 25 -75.96 39.91 -44.01
CA ASP A 25 -76.21 40.35 -45.39
C ASP A 25 -75.68 39.37 -46.46
N HIS A 26 -75.83 38.07 -46.19
CA HIS A 26 -75.34 36.96 -47.02
C HIS A 26 -73.82 36.97 -47.30
N GLN A 27 -73.04 37.76 -46.57
CA GLN A 27 -71.58 37.69 -46.58
C GLN A 27 -71.13 36.57 -45.63
N PRO A 28 -70.46 35.52 -46.13
CA PRO A 28 -70.06 34.37 -45.32
C PRO A 28 -69.04 34.74 -44.22
N ASP A 29 -68.31 35.86 -44.38
CA ASP A 29 -67.21 36.25 -43.49
C ASP A 29 -67.64 37.10 -42.29
N LYS A 30 -68.91 37.54 -42.23
CA LYS A 30 -69.42 38.43 -41.17
C LYS A 30 -70.59 37.80 -40.45
N VAL A 31 -70.56 37.85 -39.12
CA VAL A 31 -71.48 37.14 -38.24
C VAL A 31 -72.09 38.10 -37.21
N ILE A 32 -73.41 38.06 -37.02
CA ILE A 32 -74.11 38.91 -36.05
C ILE A 32 -74.11 38.21 -34.69
N ILE A 33 -73.60 38.88 -33.66
CA ILE A 33 -73.41 38.29 -32.33
C ILE A 33 -74.07 39.15 -31.26
N ASP A 34 -74.66 38.50 -30.26
CA ASP A 34 -75.14 39.15 -29.04
C ASP A 34 -73.95 39.67 -28.21
N ARG A 35 -73.77 41.00 -28.22
CA ARG A 35 -72.69 41.71 -27.53
C ARG A 35 -72.59 41.31 -26.04
N LYS A 36 -73.70 41.12 -25.34
CA LYS A 36 -73.67 40.85 -23.89
C LYS A 36 -73.16 39.45 -23.60
N LYS A 37 -73.58 38.46 -24.39
CA LYS A 37 -73.14 37.07 -24.24
C LYS A 37 -71.67 36.91 -24.61
N MET A 38 -71.21 37.57 -25.67
CA MET A 38 -69.80 37.54 -26.07
C MET A 38 -68.89 38.18 -25.02
N LEU A 39 -69.28 39.33 -24.44
CA LEU A 39 -68.49 39.98 -23.39
C LEU A 39 -68.36 39.09 -22.14
N VAL A 40 -69.42 38.39 -21.74
CA VAL A 40 -69.38 37.45 -20.60
C VAL A 40 -68.44 36.28 -20.89
N LEU A 41 -68.46 35.71 -22.10
CA LEU A 41 -67.55 34.63 -22.50
C LEU A 41 -66.09 35.10 -22.57
N LEU A 42 -65.84 36.33 -23.03
CA LEU A 42 -64.49 36.92 -23.03
C LEU A 42 -63.97 37.20 -21.62
N ASP A 43 -64.82 37.69 -20.70
CA ASP A 43 -64.44 37.88 -19.30
C ASP A 43 -64.13 36.54 -18.61
N GLN A 44 -64.91 35.49 -18.92
CA GLN A 44 -64.63 34.13 -18.46
C GLN A 44 -63.32 33.58 -19.05
N LEU A 45 -63.03 33.89 -20.32
CA LEU A 45 -61.79 33.50 -20.97
C LEU A 45 -60.59 34.15 -20.28
N ASN A 46 -60.63 35.47 -20.05
CA ASN A 46 -59.58 36.19 -19.35
C ASN A 46 -59.32 35.61 -17.95
N ARG A 47 -60.39 35.36 -17.17
CA ARG A 47 -60.28 34.71 -15.85
C ARG A 47 -59.63 33.33 -15.94
N SER A 48 -60.03 32.50 -16.91
CA SER A 48 -59.43 31.17 -17.09
C SER A 48 -57.95 31.21 -17.47
N VAL A 49 -57.51 32.23 -18.23
CA VAL A 49 -56.10 32.44 -18.56
C VAL A 49 -55.29 32.83 -17.31
N PHE A 50 -55.82 33.70 -16.45
CA PHE A 50 -55.19 34.04 -15.17
C PHE A 50 -55.08 32.81 -14.24
N ASP A 51 -56.16 32.02 -14.11
CA ASP A 51 -56.16 30.78 -13.33
C ASP A 51 -55.07 29.79 -13.84
N MET A 52 -54.86 29.67 -15.15
CA MET A 52 -53.81 28.80 -15.71
C MET A 52 -52.40 29.33 -15.44
N MET A 53 -52.20 30.64 -15.58
CA MET A 53 -50.90 31.28 -15.36
C MET A 53 -50.46 31.12 -13.90
N GLU A 54 -51.38 31.33 -12.96
CA GLU A 54 -51.14 31.13 -11.53
C GLU A 54 -50.80 29.67 -11.21
N ALA A 55 -51.53 28.70 -11.77
CA ALA A 55 -51.24 27.28 -11.55
C ALA A 55 -49.86 26.85 -12.10
N TYR A 56 -49.43 27.42 -13.23
CA TYR A 56 -48.12 27.16 -13.80
C TYR A 56 -47.00 27.76 -12.95
N GLU A 57 -47.18 28.98 -12.46
CA GLU A 57 -46.23 29.66 -11.56
C GLU A 57 -46.08 28.89 -10.24
N GLN A 58 -47.19 28.47 -9.62
CA GLN A 58 -47.18 27.63 -8.42
C GLN A 58 -46.43 26.31 -8.63
N THR A 59 -46.63 25.66 -9.78
CA THR A 59 -45.96 24.40 -10.11
C THR A 59 -44.45 24.61 -10.29
N ARG A 60 -44.06 25.70 -10.96
CA ARG A 60 -42.67 26.03 -11.21
C ARG A 60 -41.94 26.42 -9.92
N ASP A 61 -42.57 27.22 -9.06
CA ASP A 61 -42.00 27.62 -7.77
C ASP A 61 -41.91 26.45 -6.79
N SER A 62 -42.91 25.59 -6.77
CA SER A 62 -42.89 24.35 -5.98
C SER A 62 -41.73 23.45 -6.42
N ARG A 63 -41.56 23.26 -7.74
CA ARG A 63 -40.44 22.47 -8.29
C ARG A 63 -39.09 23.09 -7.94
N ASN A 64 -38.94 24.40 -8.10
CA ASN A 64 -37.71 25.11 -7.76
C ASN A 64 -37.38 24.99 -6.28
N ARG A 65 -38.38 25.11 -5.39
CA ARG A 65 -38.19 24.95 -3.94
C ARG A 65 -37.77 23.52 -3.59
N ALA A 66 -38.44 22.52 -4.17
CA ALA A 66 -38.09 21.11 -3.98
C ALA A 66 -36.67 20.81 -4.48
N GLU A 67 -36.27 21.36 -5.62
CA GLU A 67 -34.93 21.17 -6.18
C GLU A 67 -33.85 21.81 -5.30
N LEU A 68 -34.11 23.01 -4.76
CA LEU A 68 -33.20 23.67 -3.82
C LEU A 68 -33.03 22.88 -2.53
N GLU A 69 -34.13 22.41 -1.95
CA GLU A 69 -34.10 21.57 -0.74
C GLU A 69 -33.37 20.25 -0.99
N PHE A 70 -33.60 19.61 -2.15
CA PHE A 70 -32.89 18.40 -2.54
C PHE A 70 -31.39 18.65 -2.71
N ARG A 71 -31.00 19.75 -3.36
CA ARG A 71 -29.58 20.13 -3.47
C ARG A 71 -28.97 20.46 -2.11
N GLN A 72 -29.71 21.09 -1.22
CA GLN A 72 -29.22 21.42 0.12
C GLN A 72 -28.99 20.16 0.94
N LYS A 73 -29.97 19.26 0.99
CA LYS A 73 -29.84 17.95 1.63
C LYS A 73 -28.73 17.11 1.00
N GLY A 74 -28.61 17.13 -0.33
CA GLY A 74 -27.53 16.45 -1.05
C GLY A 74 -26.15 16.97 -0.66
N LYS A 75 -25.99 18.30 -0.51
CA LYS A 75 -24.75 18.90 -0.02
C LYS A 75 -24.44 18.51 1.42
N GLU A 76 -25.44 18.57 2.30
CA GLU A 76 -25.27 18.16 3.71
C GLU A 76 -24.82 16.69 3.82
N MET A 77 -25.40 15.81 3.00
CA MET A 77 -25.00 14.40 2.94
C MET A 77 -23.56 14.23 2.41
N MET A 78 -23.18 15.02 1.40
CA MET A 78 -21.80 15.02 0.89
C MET A 78 -20.81 15.53 1.93
N ASP A 79 -21.15 16.59 2.65
CA ASP A 79 -20.30 17.19 3.68
C ASP A 79 -20.13 16.22 4.87
N ASP A 80 -21.20 15.57 5.33
CA ASP A 80 -21.16 14.54 6.38
C ASP A 80 -20.33 13.32 5.94
N ALA A 81 -20.49 12.87 4.69
CA ALA A 81 -19.67 11.79 4.13
C ALA A 81 -18.18 12.19 4.06
N SER A 82 -17.89 13.42 3.66
CA SER A 82 -16.52 13.95 3.62
C SER A 82 -15.92 14.00 5.02
N GLN A 83 -16.64 14.53 6.01
CA GLN A 83 -16.17 14.60 7.38
C GLN A 83 -15.88 13.22 7.96
N LYS A 84 -16.76 12.24 7.71
CA LYS A 84 -16.53 10.85 8.13
C LYS A 84 -15.31 10.23 7.45
N ALA A 85 -15.07 10.53 6.18
CA ALA A 85 -13.89 10.06 5.47
C ALA A 85 -12.61 10.66 6.06
N ASP A 86 -12.62 11.95 6.37
CA ASP A 86 -11.51 12.65 7.01
C ASP A 86 -11.23 12.11 8.42
N ASP A 87 -12.27 11.81 9.20
CA ASP A 87 -12.14 11.22 10.53
C ASP A 87 -11.52 9.82 10.47
N ILE A 88 -11.94 8.98 9.52
CA ILE A 88 -11.35 7.65 9.30
C ILE A 88 -9.88 7.78 8.89
N TYR A 89 -9.58 8.74 8.00
CA TYR A 89 -8.20 9.01 7.57
C TYR A 89 -7.35 9.46 8.76
N ALA A 90 -7.81 10.43 9.55
CA ALA A 90 -7.12 10.90 10.75
C ALA A 90 -6.90 9.77 11.76
N ALA A 91 -7.91 8.94 12.01
CA ALA A 91 -7.79 7.77 12.89
C ALA A 91 -6.73 6.78 12.38
N SER A 92 -6.68 6.53 11.06
CA SER A 92 -5.68 5.64 10.47
C SER A 92 -4.25 6.18 10.63
N VAL A 93 -4.05 7.48 10.40
CA VAL A 93 -2.74 8.13 10.56
C VAL A 93 -2.31 8.11 12.02
N LEU A 94 -3.20 8.49 12.95
CA LEU A 94 -2.92 8.44 14.38
C LEU A 94 -2.60 7.02 14.86
N TYR A 95 -3.33 6.02 14.36
CA TYR A 95 -3.04 4.62 14.66
C TYR A 95 -1.65 4.22 14.18
N THR A 96 -1.28 4.58 12.94
CA THR A 96 0.06 4.27 12.45
C THR A 96 1.15 4.99 13.24
N ALA A 97 0.91 6.22 13.69
CA ALA A 97 1.84 6.96 14.53
C ALA A 97 2.03 6.30 15.91
N ASP A 98 0.94 5.87 16.56
CA ASP A 98 1.00 5.13 17.83
C ASP A 98 1.71 3.77 17.68
N MET A 99 1.42 3.04 16.59
CA MET A 99 2.08 1.76 16.31
C MET A 99 3.58 1.93 16.01
N LEU A 100 3.98 3.00 15.32
CA LEU A 100 5.40 3.33 15.14
C LEU A 100 6.08 3.59 16.49
N GLY A 101 5.41 4.29 17.41
CA GLY A 101 5.89 4.45 18.79
C GLY A 101 6.08 3.11 19.50
N LYS A 102 5.08 2.23 19.44
CA LYS A 102 5.17 0.86 20.02
C LYS A 102 6.30 0.02 19.41
N VAL A 103 6.56 0.15 18.11
CA VAL A 103 7.67 -0.53 17.45
C VAL A 103 9.01 0.02 17.96
N GLN A 104 9.13 1.32 18.16
CA GLN A 104 10.33 1.93 18.77
C GLN A 104 10.55 1.40 20.20
N ASP A 105 9.50 1.38 21.03
CA ASP A 105 9.58 0.83 22.39
C ASP A 105 10.02 -0.64 22.39
N LEU A 106 9.53 -1.44 21.45
CA LEU A 106 9.90 -2.84 21.30
C LEU A 106 11.37 -3.00 20.86
N ILE A 107 11.86 -2.14 19.98
CA ILE A 107 13.28 -2.10 19.58
C ILE A 107 14.15 -1.75 20.79
N ASP A 108 13.74 -0.76 21.59
CA ASP A 108 14.48 -0.36 22.79
C ASP A 108 14.49 -1.48 23.84
N GLN A 109 13.35 -2.16 24.04
CA GLN A 109 13.27 -3.34 24.91
C GLN A 109 14.17 -4.48 24.41
N ALA A 110 14.17 -4.75 23.10
CA ALA A 110 15.02 -5.76 22.49
C ALA A 110 16.50 -5.41 22.65
N ASN A 111 16.88 -4.15 22.45
CA ASN A 111 18.24 -3.66 22.66
C ASN A 111 18.68 -3.78 24.12
N ALA A 112 17.81 -3.43 25.07
CA ALA A 112 18.08 -3.59 26.49
C ALA A 112 18.30 -5.06 26.86
N SER A 113 17.40 -5.94 26.40
CA SER A 113 17.50 -7.40 26.59
C SER A 113 18.79 -7.97 25.99
N MET A 114 19.13 -7.57 24.76
CA MET A 114 20.36 -7.98 24.08
C MET A 114 21.59 -7.54 24.86
N THR A 115 21.59 -6.30 25.36
CA THR A 115 22.68 -5.75 26.19
C THR A 115 22.83 -6.52 27.50
N ASP A 116 21.72 -6.93 28.12
CA ASP A 116 21.74 -7.75 29.33
C ASP A 116 22.31 -9.14 29.08
N VAL A 117 21.93 -9.80 27.98
CA VAL A 117 22.50 -11.09 27.57
C VAL A 117 24.00 -10.94 27.30
N PHE A 118 24.43 -9.91 26.58
CA PHE A 118 25.85 -9.65 26.33
C PHE A 118 26.63 -9.38 27.61
N ARG A 119 26.04 -8.65 28.57
CA ARG A 119 26.65 -8.40 29.87
C ARG A 119 26.81 -9.70 30.66
N GLY A 120 25.80 -10.58 30.64
CA GLY A 120 25.85 -11.91 31.24
C GLY A 120 26.95 -12.77 30.62
N PHE A 121 26.96 -12.89 29.30
CA PHE A 121 27.98 -13.63 28.56
C PHE A 121 29.40 -13.09 28.82
N LYS A 122 29.59 -11.77 28.84
CA LYS A 122 30.87 -11.12 29.16
C LYS A 122 31.31 -11.39 30.61
N LYS A 123 30.38 -11.62 31.53
CA LYS A 123 30.70 -12.03 32.91
C LYS A 123 31.15 -13.48 32.92
N GLU A 124 30.39 -14.38 32.30
CA GLU A 124 30.72 -15.80 32.24
C GLU A 124 32.07 -16.08 31.55
N LEU A 125 32.38 -15.37 30.47
CA LEU A 125 33.70 -15.44 29.83
C LEU A 125 34.84 -14.99 30.75
N ARG A 126 34.61 -13.99 31.61
CA ARG A 126 35.60 -13.57 32.60
C ARG A 126 35.79 -14.63 33.67
N ASP A 127 34.69 -15.19 34.17
CA ASP A 127 34.72 -16.25 35.17
C ASP A 127 35.45 -17.50 34.63
N GLN A 128 35.19 -17.90 33.38
CA GLN A 128 35.92 -18.99 32.72
C GLN A 128 37.41 -18.65 32.53
N LYS A 129 37.74 -17.42 32.14
CA LYS A 129 39.14 -16.99 32.01
C LYS A 129 39.87 -17.04 33.35
N ASP A 130 39.24 -16.60 34.43
CA ASP A 130 39.83 -16.60 35.75
C ASP A 130 39.95 -18.03 36.31
N LEU A 131 39.01 -18.93 35.99
CA LEU A 131 39.13 -20.35 36.26
C LEU A 131 40.33 -20.97 35.54
N ILE A 132 40.50 -20.69 34.23
CA ILE A 132 41.65 -21.18 33.46
C ILE A 132 42.96 -20.69 34.06
N LYS A 133 43.05 -19.41 34.45
CA LYS A 133 44.23 -18.87 35.13
C LYS A 133 44.48 -19.57 36.47
N SER A 134 43.43 -19.87 37.23
CA SER A 134 43.59 -20.60 38.50
C SER A 134 44.16 -22.00 38.26
N HIS A 135 43.65 -22.72 37.24
CA HIS A 135 44.18 -24.02 36.83
C HIS A 135 45.63 -23.91 36.34
N GLU A 136 45.96 -22.85 35.58
CA GLU A 136 47.33 -22.57 35.15
C GLU A 136 48.26 -22.38 36.37
N THR A 137 47.87 -21.56 37.35
CA THR A 137 48.67 -21.36 38.58
C THR A 137 48.77 -22.61 39.45
N GLU A 138 47.71 -23.44 39.49
CA GLU A 138 47.74 -24.71 40.22
C GLU A 138 48.70 -25.70 39.54
N LEU A 139 48.65 -25.80 38.21
CA LEU A 139 49.57 -26.62 37.43
C LEU A 139 51.02 -26.12 37.56
N GLU A 140 51.25 -24.81 37.52
CA GLU A 140 52.57 -24.22 37.76
C GLU A 140 53.08 -24.54 39.17
N GLY A 141 52.22 -24.44 40.19
CA GLY A 141 52.54 -24.84 41.56
C GLY A 141 52.93 -26.31 41.66
N GLN A 142 52.11 -27.21 41.11
CA GLN A 142 52.40 -28.64 41.06
C GLN A 142 53.69 -28.94 40.32
N LEU A 143 53.94 -28.28 39.18
CA LEU A 143 55.17 -28.45 38.40
C LEU A 143 56.40 -27.93 39.14
N ASN A 144 56.28 -26.88 39.94
CA ASN A 144 57.37 -26.34 40.75
C ASN A 144 57.73 -27.29 41.90
N ASP A 145 56.74 -27.80 42.63
CA ASP A 145 56.92 -28.88 43.63
C ASP A 145 57.56 -30.11 42.98
N LEU A 146 57.11 -30.39 41.75
CA LEU A 146 57.71 -31.27 40.76
C LEU A 146 59.21 -31.11 40.57
N ALA A 147 59.59 -29.97 40.02
CA ALA A 147 60.92 -29.64 39.56
C ALA A 147 61.97 -29.73 40.68
N ASP A 148 61.56 -29.50 41.93
CA ASP A 148 62.40 -29.63 43.12
C ASP A 148 62.66 -31.09 43.52
N THR A 149 61.87 -32.03 43.01
CA THR A 149 62.07 -33.45 43.25
C THR A 149 63.09 -34.05 42.28
N ARG A 150 64.12 -34.75 42.78
CA ARG A 150 65.18 -35.43 42.00
C ARG A 150 64.62 -36.34 40.88
N LEU A 151 63.42 -36.88 41.08
CA LEU A 151 62.70 -37.72 40.12
C LEU A 151 62.32 -36.95 38.84
N TYR A 152 61.93 -35.67 38.94
CA TYR A 152 61.54 -34.86 37.78
C TYR A 152 62.71 -34.42 36.93
N ARG A 153 63.87 -34.17 37.54
CA ARG A 153 65.10 -33.92 36.77
C ARG A 153 65.43 -35.12 35.88
N ASN A 154 65.34 -36.34 36.43
CA ASN A 154 65.58 -37.57 35.69
C ASN A 154 64.50 -37.79 34.61
N MET A 155 63.22 -37.57 34.93
CA MET A 155 62.13 -37.71 33.96
C MET A 155 62.22 -36.66 32.83
N LEU A 156 62.64 -35.44 33.14
CA LEU A 156 62.85 -34.38 32.15
C LEU A 156 64.06 -34.68 31.26
N GLU A 157 65.14 -35.22 31.83
CA GLU A 157 66.27 -35.74 31.07
C GLU A 157 65.86 -36.90 30.15
N ASP A 158 65.00 -37.80 30.61
CA ASP A 158 64.44 -38.89 29.81
C ASP A 158 63.52 -38.40 28.70
N VAL A 159 62.64 -37.44 28.96
CA VAL A 159 61.76 -36.82 27.95
C VAL A 159 62.61 -36.07 26.91
N ARG A 160 63.61 -35.30 27.34
CA ARG A 160 64.57 -34.62 26.43
C ARG A 160 65.40 -35.63 25.65
N ARG A 161 65.77 -36.77 26.23
CA ARG A 161 66.45 -37.87 25.53
C ARG A 161 65.54 -38.47 24.45
N ARG A 162 64.26 -38.69 24.75
CA ARG A 162 63.26 -39.18 23.78
C ARG A 162 62.97 -38.16 22.67
N GLN A 163 62.86 -36.87 22.98
CA GLN A 163 62.74 -35.82 21.96
C GLN A 163 63.96 -35.73 21.06
N ARG A 164 65.18 -35.82 21.61
CA ARG A 164 66.41 -35.89 20.80
C ARG A 164 66.46 -37.14 19.94
N HIS A 165 65.93 -38.27 20.41
CA HIS A 165 65.80 -39.48 19.60
C HIS A 165 64.82 -39.28 18.45
N ARG A 166 63.60 -38.80 18.74
CA ARG A 166 62.61 -38.51 17.70
C ARG A 166 63.11 -37.50 16.67
N GLN A 167 63.76 -36.42 17.11
CA GLN A 167 64.37 -35.45 16.19
C GLN A 167 65.55 -36.04 15.39
N ARG A 168 66.28 -37.01 15.93
CA ARG A 168 67.33 -37.73 15.18
C ARG A 168 66.72 -38.70 14.18
N GLU A 169 65.66 -39.40 14.55
CA GLU A 169 64.91 -40.29 13.64
C GLU A 169 64.26 -39.48 12.52
N GLU A 170 63.61 -38.36 12.83
CA GLU A 170 63.05 -37.40 11.86
C GLU A 170 64.14 -36.80 10.96
N LYS A 171 65.33 -36.51 11.51
CA LYS A 171 66.49 -36.05 10.72
C LYS A 171 67.09 -37.15 9.87
N GLU A 172 67.19 -38.38 10.37
CA GLU A 172 67.67 -39.53 9.62
C GLU A 172 66.66 -39.93 8.53
N GLU A 173 65.36 -39.73 8.75
CA GLU A 173 64.31 -39.92 7.76
C GLU A 173 64.31 -38.78 6.71
N GLN A 174 64.55 -37.53 7.13
CA GLN A 174 64.84 -36.41 6.23
C GLN A 174 66.14 -36.60 5.44
N GLU A 175 67.19 -37.15 6.03
CA GLU A 175 68.46 -37.44 5.35
C GLU A 175 68.35 -38.65 4.43
N ARG A 176 67.56 -39.68 4.78
CA ARG A 176 67.24 -40.81 3.89
C ARG A 176 66.36 -40.38 2.71
N SER A 177 65.40 -39.48 2.94
CA SER A 177 64.59 -38.89 1.86
C SER A 177 65.37 -37.88 1.02
N ALA A 178 66.35 -37.15 1.59
CA ALA A 178 67.26 -36.28 0.86
C ALA A 178 68.34 -37.05 0.07
N ALA A 179 68.84 -38.18 0.59
CA ALA A 179 69.78 -39.05 -0.11
C ALA A 179 69.12 -39.84 -1.26
N ALA A 180 67.82 -40.17 -1.15
CA ALA A 180 67.02 -40.71 -2.25
C ALA A 180 66.58 -39.62 -3.26
N GLY A 181 66.56 -38.35 -2.85
CA GLY A 181 66.16 -37.19 -3.63
C GLY A 181 67.34 -36.38 -4.18
N ALA A 182 68.38 -37.01 -4.70
CA ALA A 182 69.50 -36.31 -5.32
C ALA A 182 69.22 -35.86 -6.77
N LYS A 183 68.18 -35.04 -7.00
CA LYS A 183 68.02 -34.14 -8.15
C LYS A 183 67.01 -33.02 -7.82
N GLU A 184 67.49 -31.90 -7.30
CA GLU A 184 67.22 -30.55 -7.82
C GLU A 184 67.79 -29.48 -6.89
N SER A 185 68.53 -28.56 -7.49
CA SER A 185 69.20 -27.42 -6.88
C SER A 185 68.20 -26.35 -6.38
N PRO A 186 68.57 -25.56 -5.35
CA PRO A 186 67.66 -24.73 -4.59
C PRO A 186 67.26 -23.46 -5.36
N LYS A 187 65.95 -23.29 -5.64
CA LYS A 187 65.36 -22.00 -6.01
C LYS A 187 64.68 -21.40 -4.79
N HIS A 188 64.99 -20.11 -4.59
CA HIS A 188 64.41 -19.16 -3.64
C HIS A 188 63.03 -19.53 -3.08
N ILE A 189 62.92 -19.54 -1.74
CA ILE A 189 61.65 -19.60 -1.03
C ILE A 189 60.89 -18.30 -1.33
N TYR A 190 59.88 -18.39 -2.20
CA TYR A 190 58.78 -17.44 -2.29
C TYR A 190 57.56 -18.17 -1.75
N THR A 191 57.00 -17.70 -0.64
CA THR A 191 55.71 -18.19 -0.14
C THR A 191 54.63 -17.83 -1.16
N PRO A 192 54.02 -18.78 -1.88
CA PRO A 192 52.83 -18.47 -2.67
C PRO A 192 51.72 -18.11 -1.69
N ALA A 193 51.03 -17.00 -1.94
CA ALA A 193 49.79 -16.68 -1.26
C ALA A 193 48.87 -17.91 -1.36
N VAL A 194 48.42 -18.41 -0.21
CA VAL A 194 47.46 -19.52 -0.13
C VAL A 194 46.18 -19.06 -0.84
N SER A 195 45.98 -19.50 -2.08
CA SER A 195 44.68 -19.45 -2.73
C SER A 195 43.79 -20.43 -1.98
N ALA A 196 42.85 -19.92 -1.20
CA ALA A 196 41.81 -20.77 -0.62
C ALA A 196 40.99 -21.38 -1.77
N ASP A 197 41.08 -22.70 -1.94
CA ASP A 197 40.22 -23.43 -2.86
C ASP A 197 38.79 -23.44 -2.30
N ILE A 198 37.99 -22.44 -2.72
CA ILE A 198 36.56 -22.39 -2.40
C ILE A 198 35.86 -23.42 -3.28
N LYS A 199 35.46 -24.55 -2.70
CA LYS A 199 34.60 -25.53 -3.36
C LYS A 199 33.18 -25.00 -3.39
N ILE A 200 32.68 -24.73 -4.60
CA ILE A 200 31.34 -24.22 -4.86
C ILE A 200 30.38 -25.43 -4.93
N ASN A 201 29.25 -25.37 -4.24
CA ASN A 201 28.22 -26.41 -4.31
C ASN A 201 27.45 -26.29 -5.63
N GLU A 202 27.79 -27.13 -6.62
CA GLU A 202 27.22 -27.09 -7.98
C GLU A 202 25.68 -27.28 -7.98
N GLU A 203 25.14 -28.16 -7.12
CA GLU A 203 23.69 -28.43 -7.02
C GLU A 203 22.85 -27.21 -6.59
N TYR A 204 23.47 -26.22 -5.92
CA TYR A 204 22.77 -25.01 -5.48
C TYR A 204 22.51 -24.06 -6.66
N PHE A 205 23.44 -23.99 -7.63
CA PHE A 205 23.34 -23.10 -8.78
C PHE A 205 22.43 -23.68 -9.86
N GLU A 206 22.40 -24.99 -10.04
CA GLU A 206 21.46 -25.65 -10.96
C GLU A 206 20.00 -25.41 -10.55
N LYS A 207 19.70 -25.46 -9.25
CA LYS A 207 18.35 -25.13 -8.72
C LYS A 207 18.00 -23.65 -8.88
N ALA A 208 19.00 -22.78 -8.92
CA ALA A 208 18.84 -21.36 -9.19
C ALA A 208 18.86 -21.03 -10.70
N GLY A 209 19.03 -22.03 -11.58
CA GLY A 209 19.08 -21.84 -13.03
C GLY A 209 20.38 -21.20 -13.55
N ILE A 210 21.46 -21.22 -12.77
CA ILE A 210 22.74 -20.60 -13.08
C ILE A 210 23.75 -21.71 -13.41
N SER A 211 24.38 -21.66 -14.59
CA SER A 211 25.41 -22.62 -15.00
C SER A 211 26.66 -22.51 -14.11
N PRO A 212 27.36 -23.62 -13.78
CA PRO A 212 28.57 -23.60 -12.96
C PRO A 212 29.70 -22.73 -13.54
N GLU A 213 29.73 -22.51 -14.87
CA GLU A 213 30.68 -21.60 -15.51
C GLU A 213 30.31 -20.11 -15.30
N ASP A 214 29.01 -19.81 -15.20
CA ASP A 214 28.48 -18.45 -15.01
C ASP A 214 28.63 -17.97 -13.56
N ALA A 215 28.52 -18.88 -12.59
CA ALA A 215 28.76 -18.57 -11.18
C ALA A 215 30.23 -18.22 -10.89
N LYS A 216 31.16 -18.85 -11.62
CA LYS A 216 32.60 -18.62 -11.47
C LYS A 216 33.07 -17.32 -12.12
N SER A 217 32.33 -16.83 -13.12
CA SER A 217 32.60 -15.56 -13.81
C SER A 217 31.93 -14.35 -13.13
N GLY A 218 31.15 -14.55 -12.06
CA GLY A 218 30.45 -13.49 -11.33
C GLY A 218 29.22 -12.95 -12.07
N TYR A 219 28.69 -13.70 -13.04
CA TYR A 219 27.51 -13.30 -13.80
C TYR A 219 26.24 -13.43 -12.95
N VAL A 220 25.51 -12.33 -12.79
CA VAL A 220 24.16 -12.31 -12.21
C VAL A 220 23.19 -12.11 -13.37
N PRO A 221 22.31 -13.09 -13.67
CA PRO A 221 21.30 -12.90 -14.71
C PRO A 221 20.44 -11.66 -14.40
N PRO A 222 20.05 -10.86 -15.40
CA PRO A 222 19.05 -9.83 -15.21
C PRO A 222 17.81 -10.46 -14.57
N VAL A 223 17.43 -9.99 -13.39
CA VAL A 223 16.22 -10.41 -12.72
C VAL A 223 15.07 -10.06 -13.66
N GLU A 224 14.51 -11.06 -14.34
CA GLU A 224 13.19 -10.90 -14.94
C GLU A 224 12.29 -10.36 -13.83
N PRO A 225 11.60 -9.23 -14.02
CA PRO A 225 10.76 -8.67 -12.98
C PRO A 225 9.77 -9.77 -12.61
N LEU A 226 9.89 -10.28 -11.38
CA LEU A 226 8.88 -11.12 -10.76
C LEU A 226 7.57 -10.42 -11.03
N ARG A 227 6.72 -11.02 -11.88
CA ARG A 227 5.35 -10.57 -12.05
C ARG A 227 4.80 -10.53 -10.63
N ALA A 228 4.58 -9.33 -10.12
CA ALA A 228 3.90 -9.13 -8.86
C ALA A 228 2.49 -9.66 -9.08
N GLU A 229 2.29 -10.93 -8.76
CA GLU A 229 0.97 -11.49 -8.59
C GLU A 229 0.32 -10.65 -7.50
N LYS A 230 -0.65 -9.82 -7.90
CA LYS A 230 -1.38 -8.93 -7.00
C LYS A 230 -1.84 -9.80 -5.83
N PRO A 231 -1.54 -9.45 -4.57
CA PRO A 231 -1.98 -10.27 -3.45
C PRO A 231 -3.50 -10.37 -3.50
N GLU A 232 -4.01 -11.59 -3.70
CA GLU A 232 -5.44 -11.86 -3.74
C GLU A 232 -5.97 -11.78 -2.30
N VAL A 233 -6.49 -10.61 -1.91
CA VAL A 233 -7.07 -10.39 -0.58
C VAL A 233 -8.40 -11.15 -0.51
N LYS A 234 -8.35 -12.41 -0.09
CA LYS A 234 -9.56 -13.18 0.26
C LYS A 234 -10.09 -12.67 1.59
N VAL A 235 -10.99 -11.69 1.53
CA VAL A 235 -11.75 -11.25 2.69
C VAL A 235 -12.60 -12.43 3.16
N ASN A 236 -12.37 -12.93 4.38
CA ASN A 236 -13.27 -13.92 4.97
C ASN A 236 -14.59 -13.21 5.34
N LEU A 237 -15.61 -13.32 4.50
CA LEU A 237 -16.96 -12.79 4.76
C LEU A 237 -17.60 -13.38 6.05
N ASN A 238 -17.06 -14.49 6.56
CA ASN A 238 -17.52 -15.15 7.78
C ASN A 238 -16.94 -14.57 9.09
N ALA A 239 -16.09 -13.53 9.02
CA ALA A 239 -15.49 -12.94 10.21
C ALA A 239 -16.57 -12.39 11.18
N GLU A 240 -16.44 -12.73 12.47
CA GLU A 240 -17.38 -12.31 13.54
C GLU A 240 -17.60 -10.79 13.60
N TYR A 241 -16.63 -10.01 13.12
CA TYR A 241 -16.72 -8.56 13.01
C TYR A 241 -17.92 -8.09 12.16
N PHE A 242 -18.17 -8.73 11.00
CA PHE A 242 -19.31 -8.35 10.13
C PHE A 242 -20.65 -8.77 10.73
N LYS A 243 -20.69 -9.93 11.40
CA LYS A 243 -21.89 -10.40 12.12
C LYS A 243 -22.24 -9.49 13.28
N ARG A 244 -21.23 -9.05 14.05
CA ARG A 244 -21.41 -8.12 15.17
C ARG A 244 -21.86 -6.74 14.70
N LYS A 245 -21.32 -6.26 13.58
CA LYS A 245 -21.74 -4.99 12.97
C LYS A 245 -23.18 -5.06 12.46
N ALA A 246 -23.56 -6.15 11.79
CA ALA A 246 -24.93 -6.38 11.34
C ALA A 246 -25.93 -6.51 12.50
N ALA A 247 -25.53 -7.14 13.61
CA ALA A 247 -26.35 -7.24 14.81
C ALA A 247 -26.58 -5.86 15.46
N LEU A 248 -25.52 -5.04 15.59
CA LEU A 248 -25.63 -3.66 16.08
C LEU A 248 -26.52 -2.78 15.19
N GLU A 249 -26.47 -2.99 13.88
CA GLU A 249 -27.28 -2.24 12.91
C GLU A 249 -28.76 -2.69 12.92
N ALA A 250 -29.02 -3.99 13.14
CA ALA A 250 -30.36 -4.52 13.36
C ALA A 250 -30.96 -4.07 14.70
N GLU A 251 -30.16 -4.01 15.76
CA GLU A 251 -30.56 -3.52 17.08
C GLU A 251 -30.86 -2.01 17.03
N LYS A 252 -30.08 -1.25 16.25
CA LYS A 252 -30.34 0.17 15.98
C LYS A 252 -31.63 0.39 15.19
N LYS A 253 -31.96 -0.48 14.23
CA LYS A 253 -33.24 -0.48 13.50
C LYS A 253 -34.43 -0.89 14.38
N GLN A 254 -34.25 -1.86 15.28
CA GLN A 254 -35.29 -2.23 16.25
C GLN A 254 -35.56 -1.13 17.29
N SER A 255 -34.56 -0.32 17.62
CA SER A 255 -34.75 0.84 18.51
C SER A 255 -35.43 2.04 17.85
N SER A 256 -35.59 2.05 16.52
CA SER A 256 -36.27 3.13 15.77
C SER A 256 -37.69 2.78 15.31
N ASP A 257 -38.23 1.62 15.67
CA ASP A 257 -39.56 1.13 15.26
C ASP A 257 -40.67 1.44 16.27
N ASN A 258 -40.58 2.57 16.98
CA ASN A 258 -41.73 3.18 17.64
C ASN A 258 -41.84 4.62 17.17
N ASP A 259 -42.35 4.82 15.96
CA ASP A 259 -43.22 5.95 15.55
C ASP A 259 -43.68 5.69 14.10
N ASP A 260 -45.00 5.52 13.93
CA ASP A 260 -45.68 5.26 12.66
C ASP A 260 -45.68 6.49 11.72
N ASP A 261 -45.43 6.27 10.42
CA ASP A 261 -46.43 6.35 9.34
C ASP A 261 -45.88 6.88 7.99
N ASP A 262 -46.37 6.22 6.94
CA ASP A 262 -46.49 6.61 5.53
C ASP A 262 -45.23 6.91 4.69
N SER A 263 -44.88 5.99 3.78
CA SER A 263 -44.69 6.26 2.33
C SER A 263 -44.09 5.08 1.57
N GLN A 264 -44.93 4.50 0.72
CA GLN A 264 -44.67 3.98 -0.64
C GLN A 264 -43.34 3.25 -0.94
N GLN A 265 -43.54 1.96 -1.20
CA GLN A 265 -42.62 1.00 -1.78
C GLN A 265 -42.13 1.42 -3.18
N ILE A 266 -40.95 2.04 -3.26
CA ILE A 266 -40.17 2.12 -4.50
C ILE A 266 -39.34 0.85 -4.58
N ARG A 267 -39.76 -0.06 -5.45
CA ARG A 267 -39.00 -1.25 -5.84
C ARG A 267 -37.79 -0.75 -6.64
N ALA A 268 -36.61 -0.69 -6.02
CA ALA A 268 -35.36 -0.46 -6.74
C ALA A 268 -35.08 -1.69 -7.60
N GLU A 269 -35.24 -1.56 -8.91
CA GLU A 269 -34.63 -2.48 -9.85
C GLU A 269 -33.11 -2.26 -9.74
N GLU A 270 -32.40 -3.21 -9.11
CA GLU A 270 -30.95 -3.31 -9.17
C GLU A 270 -30.56 -3.62 -10.61
N GLY A 271 -30.46 -2.58 -11.43
CA GLY A 271 -29.76 -2.62 -12.70
C GLY A 271 -28.28 -2.82 -12.39
N THR A 272 -27.83 -4.08 -12.39
CA THR A 272 -26.41 -4.40 -12.44
C THR A 272 -25.88 -3.86 -13.77
N MET A 273 -25.24 -2.69 -13.73
CA MET A 273 -24.44 -2.19 -14.85
C MET A 273 -23.41 -3.28 -15.17
N SER A 274 -23.39 -3.77 -16.41
CA SER A 274 -22.45 -4.83 -16.79
C SER A 274 -21.02 -4.31 -16.65
N GLU A 275 -20.08 -5.21 -16.35
CA GLU A 275 -18.65 -4.92 -16.19
C GLU A 275 -18.08 -4.10 -17.38
N GLU A 276 -18.64 -4.31 -18.57
CA GLU A 276 -18.33 -3.56 -19.79
C GLU A 276 -18.72 -2.08 -19.73
N GLN A 277 -19.85 -1.74 -19.10
CA GLN A 277 -20.29 -0.34 -18.94
C GLN A 277 -19.42 0.42 -17.94
N ILE A 278 -18.90 -0.28 -16.93
CA ILE A 278 -17.96 0.29 -15.95
C ILE A 278 -16.61 0.54 -16.60
N LEU A 279 -16.13 -0.41 -17.40
CA LEU A 279 -14.88 -0.26 -18.17
C LEU A 279 -14.98 0.87 -19.20
N GLN A 280 -16.11 1.01 -19.87
CA GLN A 280 -16.32 2.09 -20.84
C GLN A 280 -16.37 3.48 -20.17
N ALA A 281 -16.97 3.58 -18.98
CA ALA A 281 -16.97 4.82 -18.21
C ALA A 281 -15.57 5.18 -17.68
N LEU A 282 -14.77 4.18 -17.29
CA LEU A 282 -13.37 4.37 -16.90
C LEU A 282 -12.49 4.81 -18.08
N GLU A 283 -12.72 4.24 -19.27
CA GLU A 283 -11.98 4.61 -20.49
C GLU A 283 -12.38 6.01 -21.01
N GLU A 284 -13.64 6.42 -20.83
CA GLU A 284 -14.10 7.77 -21.12
C GLU A 284 -13.53 8.82 -20.14
N ASP A 285 -13.35 8.45 -18.87
CA ASP A 285 -12.73 9.31 -17.85
C ASP A 285 -11.21 9.43 -18.07
N GLU A 286 -10.51 8.34 -18.46
CA GLU A 286 -9.10 8.39 -18.85
C GLU A 286 -8.86 9.32 -20.06
N ARG A 287 -9.77 9.33 -21.04
CA ARG A 287 -9.69 10.27 -22.19
C ARG A 287 -9.96 11.72 -21.82
N GLN A 288 -10.70 12.00 -20.73
CA GLN A 288 -10.90 13.37 -20.26
C GLN A 288 -9.67 13.96 -19.58
N TYR A 289 -8.72 13.11 -19.13
CA TYR A 289 -7.49 13.53 -18.45
C TYR A 289 -6.20 13.35 -19.27
N GLU A 290 -6.27 12.99 -20.55
CA GLU A 290 -5.13 13.09 -21.46
C GLU A 290 -4.81 14.58 -21.75
N VAL A 291 -3.96 15.15 -20.90
CA VAL A 291 -3.32 16.45 -21.10
C VAL A 291 -2.41 16.36 -22.34
N PRO A 292 -2.47 17.32 -23.30
CA PRO A 292 -1.63 17.30 -24.49
C PRO A 292 -0.13 17.19 -24.14
N GLU A 293 0.59 16.25 -24.76
CA GLU A 293 2.04 16.05 -24.60
C GLU A 293 2.90 17.13 -25.28
N GLU A 294 2.54 18.41 -25.16
CA GLU A 294 3.36 19.53 -25.63
C GLU A 294 3.59 20.51 -24.48
N GLU A 295 4.26 20.10 -23.40
CA GLU A 295 4.97 21.02 -22.47
C GLU A 295 5.83 20.32 -21.38
N LYS A 296 6.43 19.15 -21.67
CA LYS A 296 7.32 18.46 -20.71
C LYS A 296 8.80 18.82 -20.78
N ASP A 297 9.21 19.73 -21.66
CA ASP A 297 10.58 20.21 -21.75
C ASP A 297 10.64 21.72 -21.49
N THR A 298 10.63 22.14 -20.23
CA THR A 298 11.27 23.40 -19.72
C THR A 298 10.90 23.70 -18.26
N ASN A 299 10.98 22.72 -17.34
CA ASN A 299 10.94 23.08 -15.92
C ASN A 299 11.84 22.20 -15.04
N GLN A 300 13.16 22.28 -15.27
CA GLN A 300 14.13 21.88 -14.25
C GLN A 300 14.27 23.00 -13.23
N GLY A 301 13.42 22.97 -12.20
CA GLY A 301 13.65 23.73 -10.97
C GLY A 301 14.98 23.35 -10.31
N PRO A 302 15.54 24.23 -9.44
CA PRO A 302 16.88 24.05 -8.90
C PRO A 302 17.00 22.72 -8.13
N VAL A 303 17.97 21.91 -8.55
CA VAL A 303 18.26 20.59 -7.96
C VAL A 303 18.47 20.73 -6.45
N PRO A 304 17.68 20.02 -5.61
CA PRO A 304 17.80 20.07 -4.16
C PRO A 304 19.23 19.77 -3.69
N GLU A 305 19.74 20.56 -2.75
CA GLU A 305 21.12 20.50 -2.23
C GLU A 305 21.54 19.09 -1.76
N TRP A 306 20.62 18.31 -1.22
CA TRP A 306 20.90 16.92 -0.80
C TRP A 306 21.25 16.01 -2.00
N LYS A 307 20.68 16.26 -3.18
CA LYS A 307 20.95 15.50 -4.41
C LYS A 307 22.33 15.83 -4.97
N LYS A 308 22.80 17.08 -4.78
CA LYS A 308 24.19 17.47 -5.08
C LYS A 308 25.16 16.82 -4.11
N ARG A 309 24.86 16.84 -2.80
CA ARG A 309 25.65 16.17 -1.75
C ARG A 309 25.77 14.67 -1.99
N LEU A 310 24.67 14.00 -2.37
CA LEU A 310 24.68 12.57 -2.69
C LEU A 310 25.59 12.26 -3.88
N LYS A 311 25.61 13.13 -4.90
CA LYS A 311 26.44 12.97 -6.09
C LYS A 311 27.94 13.17 -5.81
N VAL A 312 28.28 14.03 -4.85
CA VAL A 312 29.66 14.21 -4.35
C VAL A 312 30.11 13.00 -3.53
N LEU A 313 29.27 12.53 -2.61
CA LEU A 313 29.57 11.34 -1.81
C LEU A 313 29.74 10.08 -2.67
N MET A 314 28.90 9.91 -3.69
CA MET A 314 29.06 8.79 -4.64
C MET A 314 30.34 8.90 -5.48
N LYS A 315 30.88 10.10 -5.72
CA LYS A 315 32.19 10.26 -6.39
C LYS A 315 33.38 10.00 -5.46
N GLU A 316 33.22 10.22 -4.15
CA GLU A 316 34.26 9.92 -3.17
C GLU A 316 34.33 8.44 -2.79
N LEU A 317 33.22 7.70 -2.94
CA LEU A 317 33.10 6.27 -2.63
C LEU A 317 33.51 5.32 -3.77
N VAL A 318 33.81 5.83 -4.97
CA VAL A 318 34.35 5.02 -6.07
C VAL A 318 35.89 5.03 -5.98
N PRO A 319 36.55 3.89 -5.72
CA PRO A 319 38.01 3.82 -5.70
C PRO A 319 38.59 4.20 -7.07
N LYS A 320 39.62 5.07 -7.08
CA LYS A 320 40.26 5.63 -8.28
C LYS A 320 41.19 4.66 -9.04
N ASP A 321 41.21 3.38 -8.69
CA ASP A 321 42.19 2.44 -9.26
C ASP A 321 41.60 1.58 -10.39
N LEU A 322 40.90 2.21 -11.33
CA LEU A 322 40.43 1.59 -12.59
C LEU A 322 40.27 2.67 -13.68
N GLU A 323 41.37 3.32 -14.04
CA GLU A 323 41.63 3.86 -15.39
C GLU A 323 43.04 3.46 -15.85
#